data_AF-A0A5N5WL13-F1
#
_entry.id   AF-A0A5N5WL13-F1
#
_cell.length_a   1.000
_cell.length_b   1.000
_cell.length_c   1.000
_cell.angle_alpha   90.00
_cell.angle_beta   90.00
_cell.angle_gamma   90.00
#
_symmetry.space_group_name_H-M   'P 1'
#
loop_
_entity.id
_entity.type
_entity.pdbx_description
1 polymer ?
#
loop_
_entity_poly.entity_id
_entity_poly.type
_entity_poly.pdbx_seq_one_letter_code
_entity_poly.pdbx_strand_id
1 'polypeptide(L)' 'MNKHFVVKMGHGVTIIEAENMRFLAANSKVPVPKVHAAFRDPGTNKTYIIMQYLHGETLQKFLPSLKQVEKLQYAT' A
#
# COMPACT_ATOMS: atom_id res chain seq x y z
N MET A 1 -7.58 15.78 11.05
CA MET A 1 -7.13 15.97 9.65
C MET A 1 -7.34 14.67 8.89
N ASN A 2 -8.22 14.65 7.88
CA ASN A 2 -8.44 13.47 7.05
C ASN A 2 -7.29 13.34 6.05
N LYS A 3 -6.47 12.30 6.21
CA LYS A 3 -5.39 12.00 5.27
C LYS A 3 -5.99 11.24 4.09
N HIS A 4 -5.96 11.84 2.90
CA HIS A 4 -6.53 11.22 1.69
C HIS A 4 -5.49 10.47 0.86
N PHE A 5 -4.22 10.88 0.96
CA PHE A 5 -3.15 10.35 0.10
C PHE A 5 -1.87 10.08 0.90
N VAL A 6 -1.05 9.18 0.38
CA VAL A 6 0.31 8.89 0.83
C VAL A 6 1.23 8.85 -0.38
N VAL A 7 2.49 9.24 -0.17
CA VAL A 7 3.54 9.19 -1.18
C VAL A 7 4.60 8.20 -0.73
N LYS A 8 4.82 7.14 -1.51
CA LYS A 8 6.03 6.30 -1.38
C LYS A 8 7.08 6.84 -2.33
N MET A 9 8.28 7.10 -1.83
CA MET A 9 9.35 7.69 -2.64
C MET A 9 10.74 7.19 -2.29
N GLY A 10 11.64 7.16 -3.27
CA GLY A 10 13.05 6.82 -3.07
C GLY A 10 13.73 6.25 -4.30
N HIS A 11 15.04 6.04 -4.21
CA HIS A 11 15.84 5.43 -5.29
C HIS A 11 15.59 3.93 -5.45
N GLY A 12 15.22 3.24 -4.37
CA GLY A 12 14.85 1.81 -4.40
C GLY A 12 13.38 1.55 -4.72
N VAL A 13 12.56 2.60 -4.86
CA VAL A 13 11.15 2.47 -5.25
C VAL A 13 11.09 2.35 -6.77
N THR A 14 10.32 1.40 -7.28
CA THR A 14 10.23 1.12 -8.71
C THR A 14 8.82 1.38 -9.22
N ILE A 15 8.69 1.74 -10.51
CA ILE A 15 7.39 1.99 -11.13
C ILE A 15 6.53 0.71 -11.16
N ILE A 16 7.15 -0.46 -11.27
CA ILE A 16 6.45 -1.76 -11.28
C ILE A 16 5.63 -2.01 -10.01
N GLU A 17 5.98 -1.40 -8.86
CA GLU A 17 5.14 -1.47 -7.67
C GLU A 17 3.74 -0.89 -7.91
N ALA A 18 3.67 0.23 -8.63
CA ALA A 18 2.41 0.89 -8.96
C ALA A 18 1.61 0.08 -9.99
N GLU A 19 2.29 -0.54 -10.95
CA GLU A 19 1.66 -1.42 -11.95
C GLU A 19 1.11 -2.69 -11.29
N ASN A 20 1.86 -3.30 -10.38
CA ASN A 20 1.41 -4.46 -9.60
C ASN A 20 0.18 -4.12 -8.74
N MET A 21 0.15 -2.94 -8.11
CA MET A 21 -1.04 -2.49 -7.38
C MET A 21 -2.25 -2.32 -8.30
N ARG A 22 -2.09 -1.73 -9.49
CA ARG A 22 -3.18 -1.62 -10.47
C ARG A 22 -3.66 -2.99 -10.96
N PHE A 23 -2.73 -3.91 -11.19
CA PHE A 23 -3.04 -5.29 -11.57
C PHE A 23 -3.85 -6.00 -10.47
N LEU A 24 -3.40 -5.94 -9.21
CA LEU A 24 -4.12 -6.54 -8.09
C LEU A 24 -5.51 -5.92 -7.88
N ALA A 25 -5.63 -4.60 -8.05
CA ALA A 25 -6.92 -3.90 -7.95
C ALA A 25 -7.92 -4.37 -9.02
N ALA A 26 -7.44 -4.73 -10.21
CA ALA A 26 -8.28 -5.21 -11.31
C ALA A 26 -8.58 -6.72 -11.25
N ASN A 27 -7.70 -7.51 -10.61
CA ASN A 27 -7.72 -8.98 -10.73
C ASN A 27 -7.86 -9.74 -9.40
N SER A 28 -7.98 -9.05 -8.27
CA SER A 28 -8.10 -9.70 -6.95
C SER A 28 -9.11 -9.00 -6.06
N LYS A 29 -9.53 -9.69 -4.98
CA LYS A 29 -10.34 -9.10 -3.90
C LYS A 29 -9.49 -8.53 -2.77
N VAL A 30 -8.16 -8.64 -2.86
CA VAL A 30 -7.27 -8.11 -1.83
C VAL A 30 -7.31 -6.58 -1.92
N PRO A 31 -7.65 -5.88 -0.82
CA PRO A 31 -7.67 -4.43 -0.84
C PRO A 31 -6.24 -3.90 -1.00
N VAL A 32 -6.03 -3.12 -2.05
CA VAL A 32 -4.77 -2.41 -2.32
C VAL A 32 -5.04 -0.91 -2.47
N PRO A 33 -4.07 -0.03 -2.15
CA PRO A 33 -4.23 1.41 -2.35
C PRO A 33 -4.50 1.77 -3.81
N LYS A 34 -5.50 2.64 -4.05
CA LYS A 34 -5.69 3.21 -5.39
C LYS A 34 -4.48 4.07 -5.77
N VAL A 35 -3.81 3.73 -6.87
CA VAL A 35 -2.71 4.52 -7.43
C VAL A 35 -3.27 5.70 -8.22
N HIS A 36 -2.86 6.91 -7.87
CA HIS A 36 -3.21 8.15 -8.59
C HIS A 36 -2.14 8.51 -9.62
N ALA A 37 -0.86 8.42 -9.25
CA ALA A 37 0.26 8.69 -10.15
C ALA A 37 1.50 7.88 -9.74
N ALA A 38 2.34 7.56 -10.72
CA ALA A 38 3.67 6.99 -10.50
C ALA A 38 4.63 7.56 -11.55
N PHE A 39 5.76 8.11 -11.12
CA PHE A 39 6.74 8.72 -12.01
C PHE A 39 8.14 8.71 -11.39
N ARG A 40 9.14 8.87 -12.25
CA ARG A 40 10.53 9.08 -11.86
C ARG A 40 10.87 10.55 -12.06
N ASP A 41 11.32 11.21 -11.01
CA ASP A 41 11.79 12.58 -11.10
C ASP A 41 13.16 12.62 -11.82
N PRO A 42 13.29 13.32 -12.96
CA PRO A 42 14.54 13.37 -13.71
C PRO A 42 15.67 14.07 -12.94
N GLY A 43 15.36 15.00 -12.03
CA GLY A 43 16.38 15.74 -11.28
C GLY A 43 17.01 14.91 -10.15
N THR A 44 16.19 14.25 -9.33
CA THR A 44 16.68 13.43 -8.20
C THR A 44 16.83 11.96 -8.54
N ASN A 45 16.35 11.53 -9.71
CA ASN A 45 16.31 10.13 -10.11
C ASN A 45 15.51 9.21 -9.16
N LYS A 46 14.69 9.79 -8.27
CA LYS A 46 13.81 9.08 -7.34
C LYS A 46 12.48 8.76 -7.99
N THR A 47 11.92 7.61 -7.65
CA THR A 47 10.54 7.27 -8.01
C THR A 47 9.59 7.80 -6.94
N TYR A 48 8.42 8.25 -7.37
CA TYR A 48 7.31 8.68 -6.53
C TYR A 48 6.06 7.90 -6.92
N ILE A 49 5.34 7.39 -5.92
CA ILE A 49 4.04 6.74 -6.08
C ILE A 49 3.05 7.47 -5.19
N ILE A 50 2.09 8.16 -5.80
CA ILE A 50 1.00 8.86 -5.13
C ILE A 50 -0.20 7.92 -5.10
N MET A 51 -0.65 7.56 -3.91
CA MET A 51 -1.69 6.56 -3.71
C MET A 51 -2.63 6.90 -2.56
N GLN A 52 -3.79 6.25 -2.52
CA GLN A 52 -4.77 6.37 -1.45
C GLN A 52 -4.13 6.06 -0.09
N TYR A 53 -4.43 6.87 0.91
CA TYR A 53 -4.16 6.52 2.30
C TYR A 53 -5.25 5.56 2.81
N LEU A 54 -4.84 4.36 3.26
CA LEU A 54 -5.75 3.42 3.90
C LEU A 54 -5.74 3.66 5.41
N HIS A 55 -6.92 3.97 5.96
CA HIS A 55 -7.09 4.10 7.40
C HIS A 55 -7.10 2.71 8.06
N GLY A 56 -6.36 2.56 9.16
CA GLY A 56 -6.32 1.32 9.93
C GLY A 56 -5.06 1.19 10.76
N GLU A 57 -4.96 0.08 11.48
CA GLU A 57 -3.76 -0.31 12.23
C GLU A 57 -3.05 -1.45 11.49
N THR A 58 -1.73 -1.51 11.63
CA THR A 58 -0.97 -2.64 11.08
C THR A 58 -1.36 -3.92 11.81
N LEU A 59 -1.31 -5.05 11.11
CA LEU A 59 -1.56 -6.34 11.72
C LEU A 59 -0.62 -6.58 12.91
N GLN A 60 0.65 -6.16 12.83
CA GLN A 60 1.59 -6.25 13.96
C GLN A 60 1.05 -5.61 15.24
N LYS A 61 0.40 -4.45 15.15
CA LYS A 61 -0.15 -3.73 16.31
C LYS A 61 -1.44 -4.38 16.80
N PHE A 62 -2.29 -4.83 15.88
CA PHE A 62 -3.62 -5.33 16.18
C PHE A 62 -3.64 -6.80 16.61
N LEU A 63 -2.77 -7.64 16.04
CA LEU A 63 -2.73 -9.10 16.22
C LEU A 63 -2.65 -9.56 17.68
N PRO A 64 -1.89 -8.90 18.60
CA PRO A 64 -1.87 -9.29 20.01
C PRO A 64 -3.24 -9.18 20.70
N SER A 65 -4.11 -8.29 20.24
CA SER A 65 -5.44 -8.04 20.82
C SER A 65 -6.52 -9.04 20.38
N LEU A 66 -6.24 -9.81 19.32
CA LEU A 66 -7.18 -10.77 18.75
C LEU A 66 -7.30 -12.05 19.59
N LYS A 67 -8.51 -12.58 19.66
CA LYS A 67 -8.79 -13.93 20.18
C LYS A 67 -8.20 -14.98 19.23
N GLN A 68 -7.95 -16.18 19.76
CA GLN A 68 -7.36 -17.26 18.97
C GLN A 68 -8.18 -17.59 17.71
N VAL A 69 -9.51 -17.58 17.79
CA VAL A 69 -10.40 -17.82 16.64
C VAL A 69 -10.29 -16.73 15.56
N GLU A 70 -10.04 -15.48 15.94
CA GLU A 70 -9.88 -14.36 15.00
C GLU A 70 -8.51 -14.42 14.32
N LYS A 71 -7.46 -14.85 15.03
CA LYS A 71 -6.12 -15.03 14.46
C LYS A 71 -6.07 -16.05 13.33
N LEU A 72 -6.91 -17.08 13.38
CA LEU A 72 -7.01 -18.10 12.32
C LEU A 72 -7.40 -17.50 10.96
N GLN A 73 -8.08 -16.36 10.93
CA GLN A 73 -8.45 -15.68 9.69
C GLN A 73 -7.25 -15.02 8.98
N TYR A 74 -6.12 -14.86 9.67
CA TYR A 74 -4.91 -14.19 9.15
C TYR A 74 -3.71 -15.14 9.06
N ALA A 75 -3.88 -16.42 9.44
CA ALA A 75 -2.86 -17.44 9.33
C ALA A 75 -2.97 -18.08 7.94
N THR A 76 -2.34 -17.48 6.94
CA THR A 76 -2.21 -18.04 5.59
C THR A 76 -0.85 -17.68 5.02
#